data_AF-A0A956Z9H0-F1
#
_entry.id   AF-A0A956Z9H0-F1
#
_cell.length_a   1.000
_cell.length_b   1.000
_cell.length_c   1.000
_cell.angle_alpha   90.00
_cell.angle_beta   90.00
_cell.angle_gamma   90.00
#
_symmetry.space_group_name_H-M   'P 1'
#
loop_
_entity.id
_entity.type
_entity.pdbx_description
1 polymer ?
#
loop_
_entity_poly.entity_id
_entity_poly.type
_entity_poly.pdbx_seq_one_letter_code
_entity_poly.pdbx_strand_id
1 'polypeptide(L)'
;MVRIKVCGITSAQDARAAVDAGADALGFVFYEGSKRYIPPAEARKITASLPPFIVTVGVFVNASPEEISAVVAESGTGVVQLHGDETPELASRVPFPVIKAIRVGDSVDRAEVELYPVQAILFDKRSDGMYGGTGKSFDWSILRGLDTGKRVILSGGLTPENVAEAIGVVKPYAVDVSSGVEDSPGRKNHLKLRQFIQAVRNGG
;
A
#
# COMPACT_ATOMS: atom_id res chain seq x y z
N MET A 1 -3.47 15.05 10.18
CA MET A 1 -4.38 14.12 9.50
C MET A 1 -3.60 13.13 8.66
N VAL A 2 -3.78 11.84 8.95
CA VAL A 2 -3.13 10.70 8.28
C VAL A 2 -3.74 10.48 6.89
N ARG A 3 -2.91 10.14 5.89
CA ARG A 3 -3.39 9.76 4.54
C ARG A 3 -3.78 8.28 4.47
N ILE A 4 -4.68 7.94 3.55
CA ILE A 4 -5.26 6.60 3.45
C ILE A 4 -5.07 6.02 2.05
N LYS A 5 -4.40 4.88 1.96
CA LYS A 5 -4.30 4.08 0.74
C LYS A 5 -5.16 2.81 0.88
N VAL A 6 -5.99 2.54 -0.13
CA VAL A 6 -6.73 1.28 -0.26
C VAL A 6 -6.09 0.45 -1.38
N CYS A 7 -5.46 -0.66 -1.03
CA CYS A 7 -4.68 -1.50 -1.92
C CYS A 7 -5.47 -2.71 -2.44
N GLY A 8 -5.09 -3.27 -3.58
CA GLY A 8 -5.71 -4.45 -4.17
C GLY A 8 -7.10 -4.18 -4.77
N ILE A 9 -7.25 -3.03 -5.44
CA ILE A 9 -8.45 -2.69 -6.20
C ILE A 9 -8.48 -3.51 -7.49
N THR A 10 -9.59 -4.21 -7.72
CA THR A 10 -9.80 -5.04 -8.92
C THR A 10 -11.05 -4.65 -9.73
N SER A 11 -11.86 -3.73 -9.23
CA SER A 11 -13.12 -3.31 -9.87
C SER A 11 -13.36 -1.80 -9.75
N ALA A 12 -14.07 -1.23 -10.73
CA ALA A 12 -14.46 0.18 -10.72
C ALA A 12 -15.42 0.50 -9.56
N GLN A 13 -16.26 -0.46 -9.17
CA GLN A 13 -17.20 -0.30 -8.05
C GLN A 13 -16.43 -0.12 -6.72
N ASP A 14 -15.42 -0.95 -6.48
CA ASP A 14 -14.60 -0.86 -5.27
C ASP A 14 -13.73 0.40 -5.27
N ALA A 15 -13.20 0.78 -6.43
CA ALA A 15 -12.45 2.03 -6.60
C ALA A 15 -13.32 3.24 -6.24
N ARG A 16 -14.55 3.30 -6.76
CA ARG A 16 -15.50 4.38 -6.48
C ARG A 16 -15.88 4.42 -5.01
N ALA A 17 -16.20 3.27 -4.42
CA ALA A 17 -16.53 3.18 -3.00
C ALA A 17 -15.38 3.64 -2.11
N ALA A 18 -14.13 3.31 -2.48
CA ALA A 18 -12.94 3.77 -1.77
C ALA A 18 -12.77 5.29 -1.82
N VAL A 19 -12.93 5.88 -3.00
CA VAL A 19 -12.85 7.33 -3.22
C VAL A 19 -13.95 8.07 -2.46
N ASP A 20 -15.20 7.62 -2.56
CA ASP A 20 -16.35 8.26 -1.92
C ASP A 20 -16.26 8.21 -0.39
N ALA A 21 -15.64 7.16 0.15
CA ALA A 21 -15.40 7.05 1.57
C ALA A 21 -14.22 7.93 2.06
N GLY A 22 -13.40 8.48 1.15
CA GLY A 22 -12.33 9.41 1.46
C GLY A 22 -10.92 8.83 1.44
N ALA A 23 -10.66 7.81 0.61
CA ALA A 23 -9.32 7.33 0.33
C ALA A 23 -8.51 8.40 -0.44
N ASP A 24 -7.23 8.55 -0.09
CA ASP A 24 -6.29 9.48 -0.75
C ASP A 24 -5.53 8.79 -1.90
N ALA A 25 -5.41 7.46 -1.86
CA ALA A 25 -4.72 6.67 -2.87
C ALA A 25 -5.37 5.29 -3.09
N LEU A 26 -5.27 4.78 -4.32
CA LEU A 26 -5.71 3.43 -4.71
C LEU A 26 -4.53 2.61 -5.21
N GLY A 27 -4.40 1.37 -4.73
CA GLY A 27 -3.35 0.43 -5.12
C GLY A 27 -3.85 -0.66 -6.07
N PHE A 28 -3.16 -0.86 -7.18
CA PHE A 28 -3.40 -1.88 -8.21
C PHE A 28 -2.24 -2.86 -8.21
N VAL A 29 -2.50 -4.16 -8.08
CA VAL A 29 -1.44 -5.18 -7.96
C VAL A 29 -1.15 -5.77 -9.33
N PHE A 30 0.09 -5.57 -9.81
CA PHE A 30 0.57 -6.05 -11.10
C PHE A 30 1.51 -7.27 -10.96
N TYR A 31 1.31 -8.05 -9.91
CA TYR A 31 1.99 -9.32 -9.68
C TYR A 31 1.01 -10.47 -9.89
N GLU A 32 1.20 -11.28 -10.94
CA GLU A 32 0.30 -12.37 -11.33
C GLU A 32 0.12 -13.44 -10.24
N GLY A 33 1.14 -13.64 -9.38
CA GLY A 33 1.05 -14.55 -8.25
C GLY A 33 0.12 -14.07 -7.12
N SER A 34 -0.44 -12.87 -7.22
CA SER A 34 -1.37 -12.31 -6.23
C SER A 34 -2.82 -12.67 -6.53
N LYS A 35 -3.57 -13.04 -5.49
CA LYS A 35 -5.04 -13.16 -5.55
C LYS A 35 -5.76 -11.83 -5.83
N ARG A 36 -5.03 -10.72 -5.86
CA ARG A 36 -5.52 -9.35 -6.11
C ARG A 36 -4.94 -8.78 -7.41
N TYR A 37 -4.36 -9.63 -8.24
CA TYR A 37 -3.85 -9.25 -9.56
C TYR A 37 -4.96 -8.62 -10.40
N ILE A 38 -4.61 -7.56 -11.13
CA ILE A 38 -5.45 -6.93 -12.14
C ILE A 38 -4.62 -6.69 -13.41
N PRO A 39 -5.11 -7.08 -14.61
CA PRO A 39 -4.42 -6.76 -15.86
C PRO A 39 -4.25 -5.24 -16.04
N PRO A 40 -3.10 -4.75 -16.57
CA PRO A 40 -2.87 -3.32 -16.75
C PRO A 40 -3.95 -2.62 -17.59
N ALA A 41 -4.43 -3.24 -18.67
CA ALA A 41 -5.55 -2.74 -19.47
C ALA A 41 -6.87 -2.58 -18.67
N GLU A 42 -7.15 -3.48 -17.71
CA GLU A 42 -8.34 -3.34 -16.85
C GLU A 42 -8.15 -2.26 -15.80
N ALA A 43 -6.94 -2.16 -15.22
CA ALA A 43 -6.59 -1.06 -14.33
C ALA A 43 -6.74 0.30 -15.04
N ARG A 44 -6.39 0.40 -16.33
CA ARG A 44 -6.55 1.62 -17.13
C ARG A 44 -7.98 2.12 -17.20
N LYS A 45 -8.96 1.23 -17.31
CA LYS A 45 -10.39 1.60 -17.31
C LYS A 45 -10.78 2.25 -15.98
N ILE A 46 -10.23 1.76 -14.88
CA ILE A 46 -10.48 2.30 -13.55
C ILE A 46 -9.77 3.65 -13.40
N THR A 47 -8.45 3.71 -13.64
CA THR A 47 -7.65 4.92 -13.43
C THR A 47 -8.14 6.11 -14.26
N ALA A 48 -8.56 5.87 -15.51
CA ALA A 48 -9.13 6.91 -16.37
C ALA A 48 -10.47 7.48 -15.89
N SER A 49 -11.18 6.78 -14.99
CA SER A 49 -12.46 7.21 -14.42
C SER A 49 -12.34 7.93 -13.08
N LEU A 50 -11.13 7.98 -12.50
CA LEU A 50 -10.92 8.54 -11.17
C LEU A 50 -10.91 10.07 -11.16
N PRO A 51 -11.37 10.71 -10.06
CA PRO A 51 -11.18 12.15 -9.85
C PRO A 51 -9.70 12.54 -9.81
N PRO A 52 -9.34 13.80 -10.13
CA PRO A 52 -7.96 14.22 -10.36
C PRO A 52 -7.06 14.24 -9.11
N PHE A 53 -7.63 14.17 -7.91
CA PHE A 53 -6.89 14.22 -6.65
C PHE A 53 -6.70 12.86 -5.98
N ILE A 54 -6.93 11.77 -6.72
CA ILE A 54 -6.70 10.40 -6.25
C ILE A 54 -5.36 9.90 -6.79
N VAL A 55 -4.44 9.55 -5.90
CA VAL A 55 -3.16 8.96 -6.30
C VAL A 55 -3.36 7.50 -6.70
N THR A 56 -2.84 7.12 -7.86
CA THR A 56 -2.87 5.75 -8.36
C THR A 56 -1.50 5.08 -8.17
N VAL A 57 -1.48 3.95 -7.45
CA VAL A 57 -0.24 3.24 -7.09
C VAL A 57 -0.22 1.87 -7.75
N GLY A 58 0.79 1.59 -8.57
CA GLY A 58 1.07 0.26 -9.11
C GLY A 58 1.96 -0.53 -8.15
N VAL A 59 1.55 -1.74 -7.77
CA VAL A 59 2.30 -2.61 -6.85
C VAL A 59 2.99 -3.71 -7.64
N PHE A 60 4.31 -3.78 -7.52
CA PHE A 60 5.18 -4.70 -8.23
C PHE A 60 5.96 -5.57 -7.25
N VAL A 61 6.31 -6.78 -7.70
CA VAL A 61 7.15 -7.71 -6.94
C VAL A 61 8.23 -8.21 -7.89
N ASN A 62 9.47 -7.79 -7.65
CA ASN A 62 10.67 -8.22 -8.37
C ASN A 62 10.60 -8.00 -9.90
N ALA A 63 9.86 -6.96 -10.34
CA ALA A 63 9.79 -6.55 -11.74
C ALA A 63 10.99 -5.68 -12.13
N SER A 64 11.43 -5.78 -13.37
CA SER A 64 12.46 -4.92 -13.94
C SER A 64 11.96 -3.47 -14.14
N PRO A 65 12.84 -2.46 -14.15
CA PRO A 65 12.46 -1.07 -14.45
C PRO A 65 11.72 -0.90 -15.78
N GLU A 66 12.09 -1.72 -16.78
CA GLU A 66 11.48 -1.72 -18.11
C GLU A 66 10.03 -2.24 -18.06
N GLU A 67 9.79 -3.35 -17.36
CA GLU A 67 8.44 -3.89 -17.12
C GLU A 67 7.57 -2.91 -16.32
N ILE A 68 8.13 -2.33 -15.25
CA ILE A 68 7.43 -1.31 -14.45
C ILE A 68 6.98 -0.16 -15.35
N SER A 69 7.87 0.35 -16.20
CA SER A 69 7.57 1.47 -17.09
C SER A 69 6.48 1.14 -18.11
N ALA A 70 6.52 -0.05 -18.69
CA ALA A 70 5.50 -0.52 -19.63
C ALA A 70 4.12 -0.63 -18.95
N VAL A 71 4.06 -1.26 -17.78
CA VAL A 71 2.81 -1.44 -17.02
C VAL A 71 2.25 -0.12 -16.52
N VAL A 72 3.11 0.80 -16.06
CA VAL A 72 2.69 2.15 -15.64
C VAL A 72 2.08 2.91 -16.81
N ALA A 73 2.73 2.87 -17.99
CA ALA A 73 2.22 3.53 -19.19
C ALA A 73 0.87 2.96 -19.66
N GLU A 74 0.70 1.64 -19.62
CA GLU A 74 -0.54 0.98 -20.01
C GLU A 74 -1.67 1.28 -18.99
N SER A 75 -1.41 1.03 -17.71
CA SER A 75 -2.40 1.15 -16.63
C SER A 75 -2.76 2.59 -16.26
N GLY A 76 -1.93 3.57 -16.58
CA GLY A 76 -2.11 4.96 -16.15
C GLY A 76 -1.94 5.17 -14.63
N THR A 77 -1.22 4.26 -13.96
CA THR A 77 -0.81 4.49 -12.57
C THR A 77 0.29 5.57 -12.49
N GLY A 78 0.46 6.24 -11.35
CA GLY A 78 1.39 7.38 -11.24
C GLY A 78 2.52 7.21 -10.21
N VAL A 79 2.36 6.26 -9.28
CA VAL A 79 3.34 5.96 -8.23
C VAL A 79 3.64 4.46 -8.27
N VAL A 80 4.90 4.09 -8.06
CA VAL A 80 5.35 2.70 -8.03
C VAL A 80 5.57 2.26 -6.59
N GLN A 81 4.98 1.14 -6.21
CA GLN A 81 5.25 0.46 -4.94
C GLN A 81 6.05 -0.83 -5.22
N LEU A 82 7.31 -0.84 -4.81
CA LEU A 82 8.21 -2.00 -4.88
C LEU A 82 8.00 -2.86 -3.63
N HIS A 83 7.46 -4.07 -3.81
CA HIS A 83 6.96 -4.90 -2.72
C HIS A 83 7.65 -6.26 -2.61
N GLY A 84 8.64 -6.51 -3.47
CA GLY A 84 9.52 -7.66 -3.43
C GLY A 84 10.82 -7.38 -2.68
N ASP A 85 11.88 -7.98 -3.17
CA ASP A 85 13.25 -7.95 -2.64
C ASP A 85 14.13 -7.03 -3.50
N GLU A 86 13.51 -6.00 -4.10
CA GLU A 86 14.19 -5.07 -4.98
C GLU A 86 15.27 -4.27 -4.22
N THR A 87 16.43 -4.10 -4.84
CA THR A 87 17.57 -3.41 -4.22
C THR A 87 17.47 -1.89 -4.32
N PRO A 88 18.24 -1.11 -3.52
CA PRO A 88 18.35 0.34 -3.68
C PRO A 88 18.74 0.79 -5.09
N GLU A 89 19.61 0.03 -5.76
CA GLU A 89 20.05 0.32 -7.14
C GLU A 89 18.89 0.18 -8.13
N LEU A 90 18.08 -0.88 -8.01
CA LEU A 90 16.87 -1.02 -8.83
C LEU A 90 15.90 0.12 -8.55
N ALA A 91 15.65 0.43 -7.28
CA ALA A 91 14.75 1.52 -6.89
C ALA A 91 15.20 2.88 -7.48
N SER A 92 16.51 3.13 -7.57
CA SER A 92 17.06 4.36 -8.16
C SER A 92 16.83 4.48 -9.68
N ARG A 93 16.63 3.35 -10.37
CA ARG A 93 16.41 3.29 -11.83
C ARG A 93 14.95 3.43 -12.23
N VAL A 94 14.01 3.40 -11.28
CA VAL A 94 12.58 3.55 -11.56
C VAL A 94 12.29 5.03 -11.84
N PRO A 95 11.79 5.40 -13.03
CA PRO A 95 11.61 6.81 -13.42
C PRO A 95 10.31 7.44 -12.88
N PHE A 96 9.80 6.93 -11.75
CA PHE A 96 8.54 7.34 -11.12
C PHE A 96 8.76 7.56 -9.61
N PRO A 97 7.87 8.28 -8.91
CA PRO A 97 7.88 8.28 -7.45
C PRO A 97 7.74 6.85 -6.90
N VAL A 98 8.62 6.47 -5.98
CA VAL A 98 8.71 5.11 -5.43
C VAL A 98 8.31 5.07 -3.96
N ILE A 99 7.53 4.05 -3.61
CA ILE A 99 7.30 3.56 -2.26
C ILE A 99 8.02 2.21 -2.16
N LYS A 100 9.00 2.06 -1.27
CA LYS A 100 9.59 0.73 -0.99
C LYS A 100 8.86 0.09 0.18
N ALA A 101 8.35 -1.11 -0.01
CA ALA A 101 7.84 -1.92 1.09
C ALA A 101 8.96 -2.72 1.75
N ILE A 102 8.97 -2.72 3.08
CA ILE A 102 9.88 -3.43 3.96
C ILE A 102 9.04 -4.32 4.87
N ARG A 103 9.36 -5.61 4.91
CA ARG A 103 8.67 -6.59 5.75
C ARG A 103 9.27 -6.53 7.16
N VAL A 104 8.45 -6.21 8.15
CA VAL A 104 8.87 -6.08 9.55
C VAL A 104 8.87 -7.44 10.22
N GLY A 105 10.04 -7.82 10.74
CA GLY A 105 10.22 -8.95 11.67
C GLY A 105 10.25 -8.45 13.12
N ASP A 106 11.18 -8.96 13.93
CA ASP A 106 11.34 -8.55 15.33
C ASP A 106 12.01 -7.16 15.47
N SER A 107 12.68 -6.71 14.41
CA SER A 107 13.33 -5.39 14.34
C SER A 107 13.30 -4.84 12.92
N VAL A 108 13.59 -3.55 12.79
CA VAL A 108 13.81 -2.86 11.51
C VAL A 108 15.24 -2.35 11.50
N ASP A 109 16.02 -2.73 10.49
CA ASP A 109 17.33 -2.16 10.26
C ASP A 109 17.18 -0.77 9.63
N ARG A 110 17.49 0.26 10.43
CA ARG A 110 17.42 1.66 10.00
C ARG A 110 18.42 1.96 8.90
N ALA A 111 19.63 1.42 9.00
CA ALA A 111 20.68 1.68 8.02
C ALA A 111 20.26 1.13 6.65
N GLU A 112 19.64 -0.04 6.62
CA GLU A 112 19.08 -0.63 5.39
C GLU A 112 17.98 0.25 4.77
N VAL A 113 17.04 0.74 5.60
CA VAL A 113 15.95 1.61 5.15
C VAL A 113 16.47 2.93 4.58
N GLU A 114 17.55 3.47 5.15
CA GLU A 114 18.16 4.72 4.70
C GLU A 114 18.77 4.62 3.30
N LEU A 115 19.31 3.45 2.93
CA LEU A 115 19.93 3.21 1.62
C LEU A 115 18.97 3.38 0.44
N TYR A 116 17.67 3.11 0.63
CA TYR A 116 16.69 3.21 -0.46
C TYR A 116 16.45 4.66 -0.88
N PRO A 117 16.70 5.05 -2.15
CA PRO A 117 16.50 6.42 -2.63
C PRO A 117 15.04 6.68 -3.03
N VAL A 118 14.12 6.52 -2.08
CA VAL A 118 12.65 6.52 -2.33
C VAL A 118 11.92 7.57 -1.50
N GLN A 119 10.73 7.99 -1.94
CA GLN A 119 9.97 9.06 -1.29
C GLN A 119 9.21 8.61 -0.03
N ALA A 120 8.91 7.30 0.08
CA ALA A 120 8.27 6.74 1.25
C ALA A 120 8.65 5.27 1.47
N ILE A 121 8.59 4.86 2.73
CA ILE A 121 8.78 3.48 3.17
C ILE A 121 7.45 2.95 3.69
N LEU A 122 7.03 1.81 3.17
CA LEU A 122 5.86 1.09 3.66
C LEU A 122 6.33 -0.07 4.53
N PHE A 123 5.92 -0.08 5.80
CA PHE A 123 6.18 -1.20 6.68
C PHE A 123 5.00 -2.17 6.63
N ASP A 124 5.26 -3.39 6.16
CA ASP A 124 4.27 -4.46 6.08
C ASP A 124 4.62 -5.59 7.06
N LYS A 125 3.63 -6.36 7.47
CA LYS A 125 3.84 -7.53 8.31
C LYS A 125 4.55 -8.63 7.52
N ARG A 126 5.58 -9.26 8.09
CA ARG A 126 6.12 -10.53 7.57
C ARG A 126 5.06 -11.63 7.64
N SER A 127 4.68 -12.20 6.50
CA SER A 127 3.83 -13.39 6.43
C SER A 127 4.69 -14.63 6.19
N ASP A 128 4.58 -15.64 7.06
CA ASP A 128 5.39 -16.86 7.05
C ASP A 128 5.17 -17.73 5.79
N GLY A 129 5.87 -17.40 4.70
CA GLY A 129 5.98 -18.25 3.51
C GLY A 129 4.75 -18.29 2.58
N MET A 130 3.64 -17.64 2.94
CA MET A 130 2.51 -17.38 2.04
C MET A 130 2.26 -15.88 1.94
N TYR A 131 2.09 -15.36 0.72
CA TYR A 131 1.57 -14.01 0.48
C TYR A 131 0.11 -13.91 0.98
N GLY A 132 -0.10 -13.82 2.30
CA GLY A 132 -1.45 -13.73 2.89
C GLY A 132 -1.58 -14.07 4.38
N GLY A 133 -1.64 -13.02 5.21
CA GLY A 133 -2.45 -12.82 6.42
C GLY A 133 -2.78 -13.97 7.39
N THR A 134 -2.10 -14.02 8.54
CA THR A 134 -2.52 -14.74 9.77
C THR A 134 -3.50 -13.95 10.65
N GLY A 135 -4.00 -12.80 10.19
CA GLY A 135 -4.99 -11.98 10.90
C GLY A 135 -4.50 -11.18 12.12
N LYS A 136 -3.31 -11.49 12.68
CA LYS A 136 -2.69 -10.69 13.75
C LYS A 136 -1.81 -9.58 13.15
N SER A 137 -1.86 -8.35 13.65
CA SER A 137 -0.85 -7.31 13.36
C SER A 137 0.52 -7.71 13.93
N PHE A 138 1.61 -7.07 13.49
CA PHE A 138 2.90 -7.14 14.19
C PHE A 138 2.93 -6.10 15.32
N ASP A 139 3.90 -6.19 16.23
CA ASP A 139 4.05 -5.19 17.29
C ASP A 139 4.48 -3.84 16.70
N TRP A 140 3.54 -2.91 16.60
CA TRP A 140 3.77 -1.57 16.08
C TRP A 140 4.75 -0.74 16.92
N SER A 141 5.01 -1.15 18.17
CA SER A 141 5.97 -0.46 19.04
C SER A 141 7.39 -0.44 18.44
N ILE A 142 7.72 -1.40 17.58
CA ILE A 142 8.99 -1.47 16.84
C ILE A 142 9.20 -0.21 15.96
N LEU A 143 8.11 0.40 15.47
CA LEU A 143 8.16 1.60 14.63
C LEU A 143 8.01 2.91 15.43
N ARG A 144 7.82 2.83 16.75
CA ARG A 144 7.61 4.02 17.59
C ARG A 144 8.87 4.89 17.60
N GLY A 145 8.72 6.14 17.18
CA GLY A 145 9.84 7.10 17.14
C GLY A 145 10.89 6.78 16.09
N LEU A 146 10.58 5.88 15.15
CA LEU A 146 11.46 5.55 14.04
C LEU A 146 11.60 6.74 13.10
N ASP A 147 12.76 7.39 13.14
CA ASP A 147 13.13 8.39 12.15
C ASP A 147 13.87 7.71 10.99
N THR A 148 13.24 7.71 9.82
CA THR A 148 13.83 7.14 8.59
C THR A 148 14.37 8.24 7.66
N GLY A 149 14.21 9.51 8.02
CA GLY A 149 14.36 10.65 7.11
C GLY A 149 13.31 10.67 5.98
N LYS A 150 12.36 9.72 5.97
CA LYS A 150 11.38 9.51 4.89
C LYS A 150 9.96 9.45 5.45
N ARG A 151 8.99 9.53 4.54
CA ARG A 151 7.57 9.34 4.89
C ARG A 151 7.30 7.88 5.20
N VAL A 152 6.71 7.62 6.36
CA VAL A 152 6.36 6.27 6.81
C VAL A 152 4.90 5.95 6.48
N ILE A 153 4.68 4.84 5.79
CA ILE A 153 3.36 4.25 5.53
C ILE A 153 3.23 2.98 6.37
N LEU A 154 2.21 2.91 7.21
CA LEU A 154 1.94 1.72 8.01
C LEU A 154 0.96 0.80 7.28
N SER A 155 1.31 -0.48 7.12
CA SER A 155 0.45 -1.53 6.56
C SER A 155 0.46 -2.77 7.47
N GLY A 156 -0.01 -3.90 6.96
CA GLY A 156 0.10 -5.19 7.63
C GLY A 156 -0.99 -5.45 8.67
N GLY A 157 -2.10 -6.05 8.24
CA GLY A 157 -3.16 -6.49 9.14
C GLY A 157 -3.99 -5.37 9.77
N LEU A 158 -3.97 -4.17 9.20
CA LEU A 158 -4.82 -3.07 9.65
C LEU A 158 -6.30 -3.37 9.34
N THR A 159 -7.17 -3.08 10.30
CA THR A 159 -8.63 -3.26 10.24
C THR A 159 -9.33 -2.04 10.85
N PRO A 160 -10.65 -1.87 10.65
CA PRO A 160 -11.39 -0.78 11.29
C PRO A 160 -11.24 -0.73 12.81
N GLU A 161 -11.07 -1.90 13.45
CA GLU A 161 -11.01 -2.04 14.90
C GLU A 161 -9.66 -1.63 15.48
N ASN A 162 -8.57 -1.70 14.69
CA ASN A 162 -7.21 -1.60 15.22
C ASN A 162 -6.42 -0.39 14.69
N VAL A 163 -6.88 0.25 13.61
CA VAL A 163 -6.12 1.29 12.92
C VAL A 163 -5.92 2.56 13.76
N ALA A 164 -6.87 2.92 14.62
CA ALA A 164 -6.76 4.09 15.48
C ALA A 164 -5.63 3.93 16.51
N GLU A 165 -5.51 2.75 17.11
CA GLU A 165 -4.40 2.41 18.02
C GLU A 165 -3.05 2.44 17.27
N ALA A 166 -3.00 1.82 16.08
CA ALA A 166 -1.82 1.78 15.23
C ALA A 166 -1.30 3.19 14.91
N ILE A 167 -2.21 4.11 14.56
CA ILE A 167 -1.91 5.52 14.33
C ILE A 167 -1.40 6.19 15.60
N GLY A 168 -2.03 5.96 16.76
CA GLY A 168 -1.60 6.54 18.03
C GLY A 168 -0.17 6.13 18.43
N VAL A 169 0.20 4.87 18.13
CA VAL A 169 1.53 4.33 18.43
C VAL A 169 2.60 4.81 17.45
N VAL A 170 2.33 4.75 16.14
CA VAL A 170 3.35 4.96 15.09
C VAL A 170 3.38 6.40 14.59
N LYS A 171 2.25 7.11 14.63
CA LYS A 171 2.05 8.45 14.03
C LYS A 171 2.52 8.52 12.57
N PRO A 172 2.04 7.62 11.68
CA PRO A 172 2.57 7.51 10.33
C PRO A 172 2.08 8.66 9.43
N TYR A 173 2.78 8.86 8.29
CA TYR A 173 2.33 9.76 7.23
C TYR A 173 1.05 9.25 6.56
N ALA A 174 0.98 7.93 6.35
CA ALA A 174 -0.18 7.26 5.78
C ALA A 174 -0.41 5.88 6.39
N VAL A 175 -1.62 5.35 6.24
CA VAL A 175 -1.93 3.94 6.44
C VAL A 175 -2.32 3.30 5.11
N ASP A 176 -2.00 2.02 4.94
CA ASP A 176 -2.35 1.19 3.79
C ASP A 176 -3.18 0.00 4.25
N VAL A 177 -4.32 -0.24 3.60
CA VAL A 177 -5.21 -1.36 3.91
C VAL A 177 -5.57 -2.15 2.67
N SER A 178 -5.55 -3.48 2.80
CA SER A 178 -5.97 -4.40 1.74
C SER A 178 -7.03 -5.38 2.27
N SER A 179 -6.61 -6.48 2.91
CA SER A 179 -7.51 -7.55 3.35
C SER A 179 -8.43 -7.18 4.52
N GLY A 180 -8.04 -6.22 5.36
CA GLY A 180 -8.85 -5.76 6.50
C GLY A 180 -10.19 -5.13 6.12
N VAL A 181 -10.35 -4.76 4.84
CA VAL A 181 -11.58 -4.19 4.28
C VAL A 181 -12.15 -5.03 3.13
N GLU A 182 -11.84 -6.33 3.09
CA GLU A 182 -12.34 -7.27 2.08
C GLU A 182 -13.43 -8.20 2.63
N ASP A 183 -14.29 -8.67 1.72
CA ASP A 183 -15.12 -9.87 1.93
C ASP A 183 -14.38 -11.14 1.47
N SER A 184 -13.62 -11.00 0.39
CA SER A 184 -12.78 -12.05 -0.19
C SER A 184 -11.61 -11.39 -0.91
N PRO A 185 -10.48 -12.09 -1.15
CA PRO A 185 -9.35 -11.51 -1.86
C PRO A 185 -9.77 -10.81 -3.15
N GLY A 186 -9.44 -9.52 -3.27
CA GLY A 186 -9.75 -8.70 -4.46
C GLY A 186 -11.14 -8.06 -4.46
N ARG A 187 -12.05 -8.40 -3.52
CA ARG A 187 -13.39 -7.80 -3.42
C ARG A 187 -13.57 -7.04 -2.11
N LYS A 188 -13.68 -5.72 -2.21
CA LYS A 188 -13.82 -4.84 -1.04
C LYS A 188 -15.20 -4.94 -0.42
N ASN A 189 -15.26 -4.92 0.91
CA ASN A 189 -16.49 -4.72 1.65
C ASN A 189 -16.68 -3.22 1.90
N HIS A 190 -17.69 -2.62 1.28
CA HIS A 190 -17.88 -1.16 1.33
C HIS A 190 -18.29 -0.64 2.71
N LEU A 191 -18.85 -1.49 3.57
CA LEU A 191 -19.11 -1.13 4.96
C LEU A 191 -17.81 -1.07 5.77
N LYS A 192 -16.98 -2.12 5.70
CA LYS A 192 -15.67 -2.15 6.37
C LYS A 192 -14.76 -1.03 5.87
N LEU A 193 -14.81 -0.72 4.58
CA LEU A 193 -14.03 0.36 4.00
C LEU A 193 -14.41 1.71 4.61
N ARG A 194 -15.71 2.01 4.72
CA ARG A 194 -16.20 3.24 5.38
C ARG A 194 -15.82 3.29 6.85
N GLN A 195 -15.98 2.17 7.57
CA GLN A 195 -15.60 2.06 8.98
C GLN A 195 -14.09 2.29 9.17
N PHE A 196 -13.26 1.71 8.30
CA PHE A 196 -11.81 1.91 8.34
C PHE A 196 -11.43 3.37 8.16
N ILE A 197 -11.97 4.03 7.12
CA ILE A 197 -11.62 5.43 6.86
C ILE A 197 -12.12 6.33 8.01
N GLN A 198 -13.33 6.08 8.53
CA GLN A 198 -13.83 6.82 9.68
C GLN A 198 -12.93 6.63 10.92
N ALA A 199 -12.48 5.41 11.19
CA ALA A 199 -11.56 5.12 12.29
C ALA A 199 -10.22 5.86 12.14
N VAL A 200 -9.67 5.94 10.92
CA VAL A 200 -8.46 6.73 10.64
C VAL A 200 -8.67 8.22 10.89
N ARG A 201 -9.78 8.78 10.39
CA ARG A 201 -10.06 10.22 10.50
C ARG A 201 -10.35 10.66 11.94
N ASN A 202 -10.90 9.78 12.77
CA ASN A 202 -11.18 10.05 14.19
C ASN A 202 -9.94 9.85 15.09
N GLY A 203 -8.98 9.02 14.66
CA GLY A 203 -7.79 8.66 15.45
C GLY A 203 -6.54 9.51 15.17
N GLY A 204 -6.58 10.48 14.24
CA GLY A 204 -5.40 11.27 13.83
C GLY A 204 -5.69 12.72 13.47
#